data_AF-A0A5J5JTV9-F1
#
_entry.id   AF-A0A5J5JTV9-F1
#
_cell.length_a   1.000
_cell.length_b   1.000
_cell.length_c   1.000
_cell.angle_alpha   90.00
_cell.angle_beta   90.00
_cell.angle_gamma   90.00
#
_symmetry.space_group_name_H-M   'P 1'
#
loop_
_entity.id
_entity.type
_entity.pdbx_description
1 polymer ?
#
loop_
_entity_poly.entity_id
_entity_poly.type
_entity_poly.pdbx_seq_one_letter_code
_entity_poly.pdbx_strand_id
1 'polypeptide(L)'
;MSAPWLRGVAGSAAAAALLLPAAPALAHSASSAQFAQSAAQAPAPSAAQAVSTRVKPAPATVARKLFDAWLRRDRHAASRVATAGAVSTIFAYPFRAPDRFAGCTGGRDCRFVHTSVNVPGGLDGILMVVSGSKVVKVYESRHLVTPSAAATRLFQAWRAGDRYRGLEAATNKAVAKLFFHRYDPRGVAYMFQGCNRDAKGYSCAYSYEGGAMFMRVGGSKARGYEVTSIGYIAD
;
A
#
# COMPACT_ATOMS: atom_id res chain seq x y z
N MET A 1 -39.78 -12.86 31.47
CA MET A 1 -38.97 -14.00 31.93
C MET A 1 -37.52 -13.56 31.92
N SER A 2 -37.00 -13.29 33.11
CA SER A 2 -35.70 -12.67 33.36
C SER A 2 -34.65 -13.74 33.58
N ALA A 3 -33.45 -13.57 33.02
CA ALA A 3 -32.25 -14.25 33.47
C ALA A 3 -31.01 -13.39 33.15
N PRO A 4 -30.35 -12.80 34.17
CA PRO A 4 -29.06 -12.13 34.05
C PRO A 4 -27.96 -12.93 34.78
N TRP A 5 -26.89 -13.31 34.08
CA TRP A 5 -25.66 -13.87 34.66
C TRP A 5 -24.52 -13.56 33.68
N LEU A 6 -23.28 -13.25 34.01
CA LEU A 6 -22.56 -12.92 35.24
C LEU A 6 -21.25 -12.26 34.77
N ARG A 7 -20.70 -11.36 35.59
CA ARG A 7 -19.35 -10.80 35.42
C ARG A 7 -18.28 -11.81 35.82
N GLY A 8 -17.12 -11.73 35.19
CA GLY A 8 -15.84 -12.19 35.76
C GLY A 8 -14.71 -12.08 34.75
N VAL A 9 -13.43 -11.88 35.08
CA VAL A 9 -12.69 -11.37 36.25
C VAL A 9 -11.37 -10.87 35.65
N ALA A 10 -10.81 -9.78 36.18
CA ALA A 10 -9.50 -9.26 35.78
C ALA A 10 -8.36 -10.19 36.25
N GLY A 11 -7.39 -10.44 35.36
CA GLY A 11 -6.13 -11.09 35.69
C GLY A 11 -4.97 -10.13 35.47
N SER A 12 -4.36 -9.67 36.56
CA SER A 12 -3.19 -8.80 36.59
C SER A 12 -1.88 -9.57 36.47
N ALA A 13 -0.93 -8.92 35.78
CA ALA A 13 0.51 -8.82 36.03
C ALA A 13 1.36 -10.08 36.31
N ALA A 14 2.44 -10.22 35.53
CA ALA A 14 3.78 -10.39 36.10
C ALA A 14 4.85 -9.98 35.08
N ALA A 15 5.60 -8.94 35.43
CA ALA A 15 6.85 -8.56 34.79
C ALA A 15 7.96 -9.47 35.30
N ALA A 16 8.86 -9.90 34.40
CA ALA A 16 10.15 -10.45 34.79
C ALA A 16 11.22 -9.83 33.88
N ALA A 17 11.89 -8.82 34.42
CA ALA A 17 13.14 -8.30 33.90
C ALA A 17 14.27 -9.24 34.33
N LEU A 18 15.14 -9.63 33.40
CA LEU A 18 16.44 -10.23 33.72
C LEU A 18 17.53 -9.37 33.07
N LEU A 19 18.36 -8.83 33.97
CA LEU A 19 19.53 -7.99 33.74
C LEU A 19 20.78 -8.87 33.58
N LEU A 20 21.61 -8.52 32.57
CA LEU A 20 23.10 -8.47 32.57
C LEU A 20 23.90 -9.79 32.81
N PRO A 21 25.19 -9.92 32.40
CA PRO A 21 26.20 -8.86 32.28
C PRO A 21 27.08 -8.85 31.01
N ALA A 22 27.77 -7.71 30.86
CA ALA A 22 28.86 -7.43 29.95
C ALA A 22 30.23 -7.67 30.63
N ALA A 23 31.26 -8.00 29.83
CA ALA A 23 32.71 -7.66 29.97
C ALA A 23 33.58 -8.67 29.19
N PRO A 24 34.90 -8.43 28.98
CA PRO A 24 35.57 -7.22 28.52
C PRO A 24 36.45 -7.47 27.27
N ALA A 25 36.94 -6.37 26.69
CA ALA A 25 37.97 -6.34 25.65
C ALA A 25 39.38 -6.61 26.24
N LEU A 26 40.22 -7.34 25.49
CA LEU A 26 41.67 -7.38 25.70
C LEU A 26 42.39 -6.99 24.41
N ALA A 27 43.11 -5.88 24.52
CA ALA A 27 44.03 -5.34 23.53
C ALA A 27 45.27 -6.24 23.40
N HIS A 28 45.78 -6.36 22.18
CA HIS A 28 47.20 -6.65 21.96
C HIS A 28 47.74 -5.62 20.97
N SER A 29 48.46 -4.65 21.52
CA SER A 29 49.38 -3.78 20.82
C SER A 29 50.66 -4.57 20.55
N ALA A 30 51.06 -4.68 19.28
CA ALA A 30 52.42 -5.05 18.91
C ALA A 30 52.92 -4.01 17.90
N SER A 31 53.74 -3.11 18.43
CA SER A 31 54.57 -2.19 17.65
C SER A 31 55.82 -2.93 17.19
N SER A 32 56.13 -2.90 15.90
CA SER A 32 57.50 -3.10 15.44
C SER A 32 57.75 -2.50 14.06
N ALA A 33 58.85 -1.73 14.03
CA ALA A 33 59.77 -1.50 12.92
C ALA A 33 59.31 -0.63 11.73
N GLN A 34 59.74 0.63 11.82
CA GLN A 34 60.10 1.49 10.70
C GLN A 34 61.05 0.78 9.73
N PHE A 35 60.77 0.84 8.44
CA PHE A 35 61.80 0.93 7.41
C PHE A 35 61.41 1.99 6.38
N ALA A 36 62.35 2.90 6.19
CA ALA A 36 62.30 4.00 5.25
C ALA A 36 62.24 3.48 3.80
N GLN A 37 61.45 4.16 2.97
CA GLN A 37 61.70 4.28 1.53
C GLN A 37 61.11 5.60 1.05
N SER A 38 62.01 6.58 0.92
CA SER A 38 61.75 7.85 0.24
C SER A 38 61.75 7.56 -1.26
N ALA A 39 60.58 7.48 -1.86
CA ALA A 39 60.40 7.39 -3.31
C ALA A 39 59.78 8.69 -3.81
N ALA A 40 60.45 9.30 -4.79
CA ALA A 40 60.07 10.52 -5.46
C ALA A 40 58.60 10.49 -5.92
N GLN A 41 57.80 11.42 -5.41
CA GLN A 41 56.43 11.64 -5.86
C GLN A 41 56.45 12.40 -7.19
N ALA A 42 56.10 11.69 -8.26
CA ALA A 42 55.64 12.31 -9.50
C ALA A 42 54.40 13.18 -9.19
N PRO A 43 54.18 14.29 -9.91
CA PRO A 43 53.04 15.17 -9.68
C PRO A 43 51.75 14.38 -9.90
N ALA A 44 50.93 14.29 -8.85
CA ALA A 44 49.61 13.70 -8.90
C ALA A 44 48.77 14.45 -9.97
N PRO A 45 48.12 13.74 -10.90
CA PRO A 45 47.10 14.38 -11.73
C PRO A 45 46.02 14.90 -10.80
N SER A 46 45.80 16.21 -10.91
CA SER A 46 44.76 16.99 -10.28
C SER A 46 43.50 16.15 -10.10
N ALA A 47 43.08 15.96 -8.85
CA ALA A 47 41.77 15.41 -8.51
C ALA A 47 40.71 16.40 -8.99
N ALA A 48 40.46 16.39 -10.29
CA ALA A 48 39.28 16.96 -10.90
C ALA A 48 38.11 16.28 -10.20
N GLN A 49 37.48 17.05 -9.32
CA GLN A 49 36.26 16.71 -8.62
C GLN A 49 35.26 16.24 -9.67
N ALA A 50 35.13 14.93 -9.81
CA ALA A 50 34.00 14.33 -10.47
C ALA A 50 32.80 14.70 -9.60
N VAL A 51 32.14 15.81 -9.96
CA VAL A 51 30.81 16.15 -9.51
C VAL A 51 29.96 14.96 -9.91
N SER A 52 29.80 14.01 -8.99
CA SER A 52 28.93 12.88 -9.16
C SER A 52 27.52 13.46 -9.23
N THR A 53 27.07 13.73 -10.45
CA THR A 53 25.67 13.99 -10.74
C THR A 53 24.94 12.76 -10.27
N ARG A 54 24.40 12.84 -9.04
CA ARG A 54 23.80 11.71 -8.37
C ARG A 54 22.52 11.36 -9.12
N VAL A 55 22.64 10.52 -10.14
CA VAL A 55 21.55 10.11 -11.02
C VAL A 55 20.46 9.55 -10.13
N LYS A 56 19.29 10.21 -10.16
CA LYS A 56 18.13 9.76 -9.40
C LYS A 56 17.82 8.31 -9.81
N PRO A 57 17.67 7.39 -8.84
CA PRO A 57 17.42 6.00 -9.17
C PRO A 57 16.12 5.87 -9.98
N ALA A 58 16.13 4.96 -10.96
CA ALA A 58 14.94 4.67 -11.75
C ALA A 58 13.79 4.23 -10.81
N PRO A 59 12.54 4.66 -11.06
CA PRO A 59 11.38 4.29 -10.25
C PRO A 59 11.24 2.79 -10.02
N ALA A 60 11.46 1.99 -11.06
CA ALA A 60 11.43 0.53 -10.97
C ALA A 60 12.45 -0.02 -9.96
N THR A 61 13.64 0.57 -9.88
CA THR A 61 14.67 0.18 -8.90
C THR A 61 14.23 0.48 -7.48
N VAL A 62 13.62 1.65 -7.23
CA VAL A 62 13.12 2.02 -5.90
C VAL A 62 11.97 1.11 -5.47
N ALA A 63 11.01 0.88 -6.36
CA ALA A 63 9.85 0.02 -6.10
C ALA A 63 10.27 -1.43 -5.81
N ARG A 64 11.20 -2.00 -6.61
CA ARG A 64 11.74 -3.34 -6.38
C ARG A 64 12.48 -3.44 -5.05
N LYS A 65 13.29 -2.44 -4.68
CA LYS A 65 13.96 -2.42 -3.36
C LYS A 65 12.95 -2.47 -2.20
N LEU A 66 11.84 -1.73 -2.28
CA LEU A 66 10.79 -1.81 -1.26
C LEU A 66 10.14 -3.19 -1.25
N PHE A 67 9.80 -3.72 -2.42
CA PHE A 67 9.18 -5.03 -2.56
C PHE A 67 10.06 -6.15 -1.98
N ASP A 68 11.35 -6.15 -2.32
CA ASP A 68 12.30 -7.15 -1.82
C ASP A 68 12.52 -7.03 -0.30
N ALA A 69 12.54 -5.79 0.24
CA ALA A 69 12.62 -5.57 1.68
C ALA A 69 11.38 -6.11 2.39
N TRP A 70 10.19 -5.92 1.81
CA TRP A 70 8.95 -6.49 2.31
C TRP A 70 8.94 -8.02 2.29
N LEU A 71 9.39 -8.64 1.20
CA LEU A 71 9.54 -10.10 1.11
C LEU A 71 10.46 -10.67 2.19
N ARG A 72 11.56 -9.98 2.50
CA ARG A 72 12.48 -10.34 3.59
C ARG A 72 12.00 -9.96 4.98
N ARG A 73 10.79 -9.37 5.11
CA ARG A 73 10.24 -8.81 6.35
C ARG A 73 11.13 -7.74 7.01
N ASP A 74 11.98 -7.07 6.24
CA ASP A 74 12.93 -6.07 6.73
C ASP A 74 12.32 -4.66 6.66
N ARG A 75 11.67 -4.25 7.77
CA ARG A 75 11.08 -2.91 7.91
C ARG A 75 12.12 -1.79 7.88
N HIS A 76 13.35 -2.06 8.35
CA HIS A 76 14.41 -1.06 8.38
C HIS A 76 14.97 -0.80 6.97
N ALA A 77 15.15 -1.83 6.14
CA ALA A 77 15.46 -1.63 4.72
C ALA A 77 14.33 -0.93 3.97
N ALA A 78 13.07 -1.29 4.27
CA ALA A 78 11.91 -0.65 3.66
C ALA A 78 11.86 0.85 3.96
N SER A 79 12.13 1.28 5.20
CA SER A 79 12.10 2.70 5.59
C SER A 79 13.18 3.55 4.89
N ARG A 80 14.29 2.95 4.45
CA ARG A 80 15.30 3.65 3.63
C ARG A 80 14.74 4.08 2.27
N VAL A 81 13.87 3.29 1.67
CA VAL A 81 13.36 3.49 0.30
C VAL A 81 11.89 3.88 0.22
N ALA A 82 11.22 4.09 1.34
CA ALA A 82 9.80 4.46 1.37
C ALA A 82 9.48 5.45 2.50
N THR A 83 8.30 6.06 2.45
CA THR A 83 7.73 6.82 3.55
C THR A 83 7.16 5.89 4.62
N ALA A 84 7.01 6.36 5.87
CA ALA A 84 6.45 5.57 6.95
C ALA A 84 5.04 5.02 6.60
N GLY A 85 4.20 5.83 5.96
CA GLY A 85 2.88 5.41 5.48
C GLY A 85 2.96 4.26 4.47
N ALA A 86 3.84 4.37 3.46
CA ALA A 86 4.05 3.32 2.46
C ALA A 86 4.55 2.01 3.09
N VAL A 87 5.50 2.09 4.03
CA VAL A 87 5.99 0.92 4.78
C VAL A 87 4.87 0.30 5.61
N SER A 88 4.08 1.11 6.32
CA SER A 88 2.96 0.62 7.12
C SER A 88 1.94 -0.12 6.25
N THR A 89 1.58 0.45 5.09
CA THR A 89 0.62 -0.16 4.17
C THR A 89 1.12 -1.50 3.63
N ILE A 90 2.31 -1.54 3.00
CA ILE A 90 2.76 -2.78 2.34
C ILE A 90 2.97 -3.93 3.34
N PHE A 91 3.41 -3.63 4.56
CA PHE A 91 3.58 -4.66 5.60
C PHE A 91 2.27 -5.11 6.25
N ALA A 92 1.16 -4.39 6.03
CA ALA A 92 -0.18 -4.78 6.44
C ALA A 92 -0.93 -5.59 5.36
N TYR A 93 -0.32 -5.78 4.17
CA TYR A 93 -0.96 -6.48 3.06
C TYR A 93 -1.29 -7.93 3.44
N PRO A 94 -2.57 -8.34 3.39
CA PRO A 94 -3.00 -9.63 3.91
C PRO A 94 -2.81 -10.79 2.92
N PHE A 95 -2.61 -10.48 1.64
CA PHE A 95 -2.47 -11.49 0.61
C PHE A 95 -1.02 -11.95 0.44
N ARG A 96 -0.85 -13.08 -0.26
CA ARG A 96 0.45 -13.53 -0.74
C ARG A 96 1.13 -12.41 -1.56
N ALA A 97 2.44 -12.49 -1.69
CA ALA A 97 3.18 -11.61 -2.58
C ALA A 97 2.70 -11.76 -4.04
N PRO A 98 2.50 -10.63 -4.77
CA PRO A 98 2.32 -10.66 -6.21
C PRO A 98 3.47 -11.39 -6.92
N ASP A 99 3.15 -12.11 -7.99
CA ASP A 99 4.08 -13.01 -8.69
C ASP A 99 4.95 -12.29 -9.73
N ARG A 100 4.50 -11.13 -10.23
CA ARG A 100 5.10 -10.47 -11.39
C ARG A 100 5.21 -8.97 -11.20
N PHE A 101 6.35 -8.40 -11.59
CA PHE A 101 6.47 -6.97 -11.83
C PHE A 101 5.94 -6.61 -13.22
N ALA A 102 4.87 -5.80 -13.27
CA ALA A 102 4.19 -5.41 -14.50
C ALA A 102 4.73 -4.11 -15.14
N GLY A 103 5.80 -3.53 -14.58
CA GLY A 103 6.39 -2.30 -15.07
C GLY A 103 5.93 -1.06 -14.31
N CYS A 104 6.40 0.11 -14.76
CA CYS A 104 5.97 1.41 -14.25
C CYS A 104 5.37 2.25 -15.36
N THR A 105 4.23 2.88 -15.09
CA THR A 105 3.56 3.82 -16.00
C THR A 105 3.88 5.25 -15.59
N GLY A 106 3.99 6.15 -16.58
CA GLY A 106 4.24 7.58 -16.36
C GLY A 106 5.55 7.88 -15.62
N GLY A 107 6.52 6.95 -15.65
CA GLY A 107 7.78 7.07 -14.93
C GLY A 107 7.62 7.18 -13.40
N ARG A 108 6.52 6.69 -12.83
CA ARG A 108 6.22 6.90 -11.41
C ARG A 108 5.47 5.75 -10.75
N ASP A 109 4.48 5.19 -11.44
CA ASP A 109 3.48 4.32 -10.84
C ASP A 109 3.79 2.86 -11.23
N CYS A 110 4.40 2.13 -10.30
CA CYS A 110 4.98 0.80 -10.50
C CYS A 110 4.05 -0.29 -9.97
N ARG A 111 3.74 -1.30 -10.79
CA ARG A 111 2.78 -2.36 -10.44
C ARG A 111 3.46 -3.72 -10.24
N PHE A 112 2.99 -4.42 -9.21
CA PHE A 112 3.26 -5.83 -8.93
C PHE A 112 1.92 -6.55 -8.93
N VAL A 113 1.76 -7.54 -9.80
CA VAL A 113 0.46 -8.18 -10.07
C VAL A 113 0.46 -9.66 -9.71
N HIS A 114 -0.69 -10.14 -9.27
CA HIS A 114 -0.99 -11.55 -9.09
C HIS A 114 -1.29 -12.18 -10.44
N THR A 115 -0.60 -13.26 -10.78
CA THR A 115 -0.88 -14.06 -11.99
C THR A 115 -1.37 -15.44 -11.63
N SER A 116 -1.09 -15.91 -10.41
CA SER A 116 -1.48 -17.22 -9.91
C SER A 116 -2.84 -17.24 -9.21
N VAL A 117 -3.34 -16.08 -8.77
CA VAL A 117 -4.58 -15.95 -7.99
C VAL A 117 -5.41 -14.78 -8.48
N ASN A 118 -6.74 -14.92 -8.35
CA ASN A 118 -7.67 -13.83 -8.60
C ASN A 118 -7.94 -13.09 -7.28
N VAL A 119 -7.63 -11.80 -7.24
CA VAL A 119 -7.92 -10.92 -6.10
C VAL A 119 -9.00 -9.90 -6.49
N PRO A 120 -9.89 -9.52 -5.58
CA PRO A 120 -10.92 -8.52 -5.87
C PRO A 120 -10.31 -7.13 -6.15
N GLY A 121 -11.01 -6.35 -6.95
CA GLY A 121 -10.63 -5.00 -7.37
C GLY A 121 -9.74 -4.99 -8.62
N GLY A 122 -9.71 -3.86 -9.33
CA GLY A 122 -8.95 -3.70 -10.58
C GLY A 122 -7.45 -3.45 -10.42
N LEU A 123 -6.90 -3.50 -9.20
CA LEU A 123 -5.46 -3.42 -8.97
C LEU A 123 -4.73 -4.72 -9.26
N ASP A 124 -5.40 -5.86 -9.09
CA ASP A 124 -4.83 -7.21 -9.27
C ASP A 124 -3.49 -7.40 -8.53
N GLY A 125 -3.26 -6.72 -7.39
CA GLY A 125 -1.98 -6.73 -6.68
C GLY A 125 -1.65 -5.44 -5.93
N ILE A 126 -0.39 -5.00 -6.04
CA ILE A 126 0.16 -3.83 -5.35
C ILE A 126 0.60 -2.79 -6.39
N LEU A 127 0.23 -1.52 -6.16
CA LEU A 127 0.74 -0.39 -6.91
C LEU A 127 1.54 0.53 -5.98
N MET A 128 2.74 0.89 -6.40
CA MET A 128 3.64 1.78 -5.68
C MET A 128 3.81 3.08 -6.46
N VAL A 129 3.60 4.21 -5.79
CA VAL A 129 3.89 5.54 -6.36
C VAL A 129 5.26 5.98 -5.89
N VAL A 130 6.19 6.16 -6.83
CA VAL A 130 7.57 6.57 -6.53
C VAL A 130 7.71 8.07 -6.73
N SER A 131 8.26 8.79 -5.75
CA SER A 131 8.68 10.18 -5.91
C SER A 131 10.11 10.34 -5.44
N GLY A 132 10.97 10.93 -6.28
CA GLY A 132 12.38 11.01 -5.95
C GLY A 132 13.00 9.61 -5.81
N SER A 133 13.67 9.40 -4.68
CA SER A 133 14.27 8.12 -4.30
C SER A 133 13.40 7.28 -3.37
N LYS A 134 12.12 7.64 -3.17
CA LYS A 134 11.23 6.97 -2.23
C LYS A 134 9.89 6.54 -2.84
N VAL A 135 9.37 5.42 -2.38
CA VAL A 135 7.95 5.08 -2.52
C VAL A 135 7.16 5.94 -1.53
N VAL A 136 6.26 6.78 -2.05
CA VAL A 136 5.48 7.73 -1.23
C VAL A 136 4.09 7.24 -0.92
N LYS A 137 3.52 6.37 -1.76
CA LYS A 137 2.22 5.72 -1.55
C LYS A 137 2.26 4.28 -2.02
N VAL A 138 1.50 3.43 -1.34
CA VAL A 138 1.24 2.04 -1.74
C VAL A 138 -0.27 1.87 -1.77
N TYR A 139 -0.78 1.31 -2.85
CA TYR A 139 -2.16 0.87 -3.02
C TYR A 139 -2.17 -0.64 -3.14
N GLU A 140 -3.18 -1.28 -2.56
CA GLU A 140 -3.21 -2.72 -2.42
C GLU A 140 -4.60 -3.28 -2.67
N SER A 141 -4.70 -4.44 -3.33
CA SER A 141 -5.95 -5.19 -3.40
C SER A 141 -6.50 -5.44 -1.98
N ARG A 142 -7.81 -5.31 -1.80
CA ARG A 142 -8.46 -5.40 -0.48
C ARG A 142 -9.44 -6.55 -0.41
N HIS A 143 -9.34 -7.34 0.66
CA HIS A 143 -10.39 -8.31 1.00
C HIS A 143 -11.54 -7.62 1.73
N LEU A 144 -12.47 -7.02 0.98
CA LEU A 144 -13.64 -6.37 1.56
C LEU A 144 -14.74 -7.41 1.82
N VAL A 145 -15.08 -7.65 3.08
CA VAL A 145 -15.94 -8.77 3.50
C VAL A 145 -17.44 -8.46 3.48
N THR A 146 -17.83 -7.22 3.15
CA THR A 146 -19.23 -6.83 2.97
C THR A 146 -19.41 -6.02 1.69
N PRO A 147 -20.59 -6.10 1.03
CA PRO A 147 -20.86 -5.33 -0.17
C PRO A 147 -20.87 -3.81 0.11
N SER A 148 -21.40 -3.39 1.26
CA SER A 148 -21.40 -1.98 1.67
C SER A 148 -19.99 -1.42 1.84
N ALA A 149 -19.03 -2.23 2.31
CA ALA A 149 -17.64 -1.80 2.41
C ALA A 149 -17.01 -1.53 1.04
N ALA A 150 -17.28 -2.38 0.04
CA ALA A 150 -16.83 -2.15 -1.34
C ALA A 150 -17.43 -0.87 -1.94
N ALA A 151 -18.74 -0.70 -1.85
CA ALA A 151 -19.42 0.49 -2.37
C ALA A 151 -18.95 1.78 -1.68
N THR A 152 -18.85 1.78 -0.36
CA THR A 152 -18.37 2.93 0.43
C THR A 152 -16.92 3.27 0.12
N ARG A 153 -16.06 2.26 -0.02
CA ARG A 153 -14.64 2.46 -0.34
C ARG A 153 -14.47 3.10 -1.71
N LEU A 154 -15.19 2.62 -2.73
CA LEU A 154 -15.16 3.23 -4.06
C LEU A 154 -15.68 4.68 -4.03
N PHE A 155 -16.79 4.93 -3.34
CA PHE A 155 -17.37 6.27 -3.23
C PHE A 155 -16.43 7.26 -2.55
N GLN A 156 -15.79 6.86 -1.44
CA GLN A 156 -14.77 7.67 -0.77
C GLN A 156 -13.58 7.97 -1.67
N ALA A 157 -13.14 6.98 -2.47
CA ALA A 157 -12.06 7.17 -3.43
C ALA A 157 -12.45 8.20 -4.51
N TRP A 158 -13.69 8.14 -5.01
CA TRP A 158 -14.21 9.12 -5.98
C TRP A 158 -14.26 10.53 -5.40
N ARG A 159 -14.78 10.69 -4.18
CA ARG A 159 -14.77 11.98 -3.46
C ARG A 159 -13.37 12.56 -3.28
N ALA A 160 -12.39 11.70 -3.03
CA ALA A 160 -10.99 12.10 -2.89
C ALA A 160 -10.25 12.31 -4.22
N GLY A 161 -10.89 12.02 -5.37
CA GLY A 161 -10.22 12.02 -6.67
C GLY A 161 -9.09 10.96 -6.79
N ASP A 162 -9.09 9.95 -5.92
CA ASP A 162 -8.03 8.94 -5.87
C ASP A 162 -8.44 7.68 -6.64
N ARG A 163 -8.12 7.67 -7.93
CA ARG A 163 -8.47 6.57 -8.84
C ARG A 163 -7.85 5.24 -8.42
N TYR A 164 -6.62 5.24 -7.91
CA TYR A 164 -5.94 4.00 -7.49
C TYR A 164 -6.59 3.42 -6.23
N ARG A 165 -7.04 4.26 -5.31
CA ARG A 165 -7.85 3.83 -4.17
C ARG A 165 -9.20 3.26 -4.60
N GLY A 166 -9.76 3.76 -5.70
CA GLY A 166 -10.98 3.20 -6.29
C GLY A 166 -10.78 1.78 -6.80
N LEU A 167 -9.62 1.50 -7.41
CA LEU A 167 -9.28 0.17 -7.91
C LEU A 167 -9.04 -0.88 -6.81
N GLU A 168 -8.86 -0.46 -5.55
CA GLU A 168 -8.81 -1.39 -4.41
C GLU A 168 -10.17 -2.08 -4.14
N ALA A 169 -11.27 -1.48 -4.59
CA ALA A 169 -12.63 -1.89 -4.25
C ALA A 169 -13.53 -2.13 -5.47
N ALA A 170 -13.03 -1.92 -6.67
CA ALA A 170 -13.84 -1.91 -7.88
C ALA A 170 -13.05 -2.29 -9.12
N THR A 171 -13.75 -2.84 -10.11
CA THR A 171 -13.16 -3.18 -11.41
C THR A 171 -12.72 -1.92 -12.16
N ASN A 172 -11.78 -2.09 -13.10
CA ASN A 172 -11.32 -1.00 -13.99
C ASN A 172 -12.48 -0.30 -14.71
N LYS A 173 -13.50 -1.06 -15.15
CA LYS A 173 -14.69 -0.53 -15.83
C LYS A 173 -15.55 0.34 -14.90
N ALA A 174 -15.78 -0.11 -13.66
CA ALA A 174 -16.57 0.64 -12.68
C ALA A 174 -15.86 1.94 -12.27
N VAL A 175 -14.55 1.87 -12.01
CA VAL A 175 -13.74 3.06 -11.71
C VAL A 175 -13.73 4.03 -12.89
N ALA A 176 -13.54 3.54 -14.12
CA ALA A 176 -13.56 4.40 -15.30
C ALA A 176 -14.89 5.13 -15.45
N LYS A 177 -16.02 4.44 -15.24
CA LYS A 177 -17.34 5.05 -15.33
C LYS A 177 -17.61 6.07 -14.22
N LEU A 178 -17.29 5.76 -12.97
CA LEU A 178 -17.54 6.69 -11.85
C LEU A 178 -16.64 7.93 -11.93
N PHE A 179 -15.35 7.74 -12.23
CA PHE A 179 -14.38 8.83 -12.31
C PHE A 179 -14.41 9.60 -13.63
N PHE A 180 -15.31 9.26 -14.55
CA PHE A 180 -15.52 10.05 -15.76
C PHE A 180 -15.97 11.47 -15.41
N HIS A 181 -16.82 11.61 -14.39
CA HIS A 181 -17.15 12.89 -13.77
C HIS A 181 -16.37 13.04 -12.48
N ARG A 182 -15.80 14.23 -12.24
CA ARG A 182 -15.17 14.54 -10.95
C ARG A 182 -16.26 14.77 -9.91
N TYR A 183 -15.99 14.35 -8.69
CA TYR A 183 -16.86 14.68 -7.57
C TYR A 183 -16.84 16.20 -7.33
N ASP A 184 -18.02 16.81 -7.29
CA ASP A 184 -18.20 18.21 -6.92
C ASP A 184 -18.70 18.28 -5.47
N PRO A 185 -17.91 18.80 -4.52
CA PRO A 185 -18.34 18.96 -3.13
C PRO A 185 -19.44 20.03 -2.96
N ARG A 186 -19.68 20.88 -3.96
CA ARG A 186 -20.77 21.87 -4.00
C ARG A 186 -21.96 21.40 -4.84
N GLY A 187 -21.86 20.21 -5.45
CA GLY A 187 -22.94 19.61 -6.22
C GLY A 187 -23.95 18.88 -5.35
N VAL A 188 -24.70 17.96 -5.95
CA VAL A 188 -25.74 17.19 -5.27
C VAL A 188 -25.18 16.35 -4.11
N ALA A 189 -25.93 16.29 -3.01
CA ALA A 189 -25.58 15.50 -1.86
C ALA A 189 -25.96 14.02 -2.07
N TYR A 190 -24.97 13.14 -2.07
CA TYR A 190 -25.18 11.70 -2.18
C TYR A 190 -25.36 11.07 -0.80
N MET A 191 -26.47 10.37 -0.59
CA MET A 191 -26.80 9.68 0.66
C MET A 191 -26.83 8.17 0.45
N PHE A 192 -26.03 7.43 1.23
CA PHE A 192 -25.98 5.97 1.10
C PHE A 192 -27.27 5.33 1.62
N GLN A 193 -27.94 4.55 0.77
CA GLN A 193 -29.22 3.90 1.06
C GLN A 193 -29.08 2.42 1.44
N GLY A 194 -27.84 1.92 1.55
CA GLY A 194 -27.58 0.51 1.85
C GLY A 194 -27.42 -0.35 0.60
N CYS A 195 -27.40 -1.66 0.82
CA CYS A 195 -27.22 -2.67 -0.23
C CYS A 195 -28.30 -3.74 -0.14
N ASN A 196 -28.94 -4.04 -1.26
CA ASN A 196 -29.92 -5.11 -1.39
C ASN A 196 -29.36 -6.25 -2.23
N ARG A 197 -29.65 -7.49 -1.85
CA ARG A 197 -29.25 -8.67 -2.63
C ARG A 197 -30.15 -8.79 -3.87
N ASP A 198 -29.55 -9.07 -5.03
CA ASP A 198 -30.25 -9.34 -6.28
C ASP A 198 -29.70 -10.58 -6.98
N ALA A 199 -30.26 -10.95 -8.14
CA ALA A 199 -29.84 -12.13 -8.90
C ALA A 199 -28.39 -12.05 -9.41
N LYS A 200 -27.80 -10.86 -9.49
CA LYS A 200 -26.45 -10.60 -10.01
C LYS A 200 -25.44 -10.26 -8.90
N GLY A 201 -25.84 -10.39 -7.63
CA GLY A 201 -25.01 -10.10 -6.46
C GLY A 201 -25.73 -9.16 -5.49
N TYR A 202 -25.15 -7.97 -5.29
CA TYR A 202 -25.75 -6.92 -4.49
C TYR A 202 -25.85 -5.63 -5.30
N SER A 203 -26.91 -4.86 -5.07
CA SER A 203 -27.07 -3.50 -5.58
C SER A 203 -27.02 -2.54 -4.40
N CYS A 204 -25.97 -1.74 -4.35
CA CYS A 204 -25.78 -0.70 -3.33
C CYS A 204 -26.18 0.65 -3.92
N ALA A 205 -27.02 1.41 -3.22
CA ALA A 205 -27.58 2.65 -3.76
C ALA A 205 -27.09 3.88 -3.00
N TYR A 206 -26.89 4.96 -3.73
CA TYR A 206 -26.77 6.32 -3.21
C TYR A 206 -27.89 7.16 -3.84
N SER A 207 -28.77 7.74 -3.04
CA SER A 207 -29.74 8.72 -3.52
C SER A 207 -29.09 10.11 -3.59
N TYR A 208 -29.58 10.95 -4.48
CA TYR A 208 -29.23 12.36 -4.57
C TYR A 208 -30.43 13.16 -5.13
N GLU A 209 -30.39 14.48 -5.07
CA GLU A 209 -31.43 15.32 -5.66
C GLU A 209 -31.49 15.09 -7.18
N GLY A 210 -32.63 14.65 -7.69
CA GLY A 210 -32.78 14.33 -9.11
C GLY A 210 -32.45 12.87 -9.48
N GLY A 211 -32.35 11.95 -8.51
CA GLY A 211 -32.26 10.51 -8.81
C GLY A 211 -31.39 9.67 -7.87
N ALA A 212 -30.80 8.61 -8.42
CA ALA A 212 -29.97 7.67 -7.66
C ALA A 212 -28.84 7.05 -8.48
N MET A 213 -27.72 6.78 -7.80
CA MET A 213 -26.60 6.01 -8.31
C MET A 213 -26.63 4.60 -7.72
N PHE A 214 -26.49 3.60 -8.57
CA PHE A 214 -26.41 2.19 -8.19
C PHE A 214 -25.01 1.64 -8.46
N MET A 215 -24.43 1.03 -7.45
CA MET A 215 -23.19 0.27 -7.52
C MET A 215 -23.54 -1.21 -7.45
N ARG A 216 -23.36 -1.95 -8.55
CA ARG A 216 -23.47 -3.42 -8.49
C ARG A 216 -22.20 -3.99 -7.91
N VAL A 217 -22.36 -4.85 -6.91
CA VAL A 217 -21.28 -5.46 -6.15
C VAL A 217 -21.34 -6.97 -6.33
N GLY A 218 -20.24 -7.52 -6.85
CA GLY A 218 -20.04 -8.96 -7.00
C GLY A 218 -19.08 -9.50 -5.93
N GLY A 219 -18.93 -10.82 -5.90
CA GLY A 219 -18.00 -11.49 -4.98
C GLY A 219 -18.70 -12.21 -3.83
N SER A 220 -17.92 -12.54 -2.79
CA SER A 220 -18.42 -13.24 -1.60
C SER A 220 -17.54 -12.90 -0.40
N LYS A 221 -18.02 -13.18 0.82
CA LYS A 221 -17.22 -12.98 2.04
C LYS A 221 -15.85 -13.68 2.02
N ALA A 222 -15.74 -14.81 1.31
CA ALA A 222 -14.50 -15.60 1.22
C ALA A 222 -13.52 -15.09 0.14
N ARG A 223 -14.02 -14.48 -0.94
CA ARG A 223 -13.19 -13.95 -2.03
C ARG A 223 -12.98 -12.44 -1.95
N GLY A 224 -13.80 -11.78 -1.14
CA GLY A 224 -13.96 -10.33 -1.11
C GLY A 224 -15.03 -9.88 -2.08
N TYR A 225 -15.59 -8.71 -1.78
CA TYR A 225 -16.55 -8.00 -2.60
C TYR A 225 -15.87 -6.88 -3.39
N GLU A 226 -16.34 -6.65 -4.60
CA GLU A 226 -15.90 -5.54 -5.46
C GLU A 226 -17.07 -4.95 -6.24
N VAL A 227 -16.98 -3.65 -6.54
CA VAL A 227 -17.94 -2.98 -7.42
C VAL A 227 -17.63 -3.33 -8.87
N THR A 228 -18.56 -3.99 -9.55
CA THR A 228 -18.40 -4.46 -10.93
C THR A 228 -18.99 -3.50 -11.95
N SER A 229 -20.00 -2.72 -11.57
CA SER A 229 -20.60 -1.71 -12.46
C SER A 229 -21.27 -0.57 -11.71
N ILE A 230 -21.40 0.56 -12.40
CA ILE A 230 -22.08 1.77 -11.94
C ILE A 230 -23.27 2.03 -12.86
N GLY A 231 -24.42 2.37 -12.29
CA GLY A 231 -25.62 2.81 -12.97
C GLY A 231 -26.17 4.09 -12.36
N TYR A 232 -26.94 4.83 -13.12
CA TYR A 232 -27.65 6.02 -12.67
C TYR A 232 -29.10 5.92 -13.13
N ILE A 233 -30.02 6.42 -12.33
CA ILE A 233 -31.41 6.67 -12.69
C ILE A 233 -31.65 8.15 -12.38
N ALA A 234 -32.22 8.87 -13.33
CA ALA A 234 -32.79 10.20 -13.10
C ALA A 234 -34.30 10.04 -12.96
N ASP A 235 -34.90 10.83 -12.08
CA ASP A 235 -36.35 11.00 -11.98
C ASP A 235 -36.88 11.98 -13.05
#